data_AF-A0A6C0FQU4-F1
#
_entry.id   AF-A0A6C0FQU4-F1
#
_cell.length_a   1.000
_cell.length_b   1.000
_cell.length_c   1.000
_cell.angle_alpha   90.00
_cell.angle_beta   90.00
_cell.angle_gamma   90.00
#
_symmetry.space_group_name_H-M   'P 1'
#
loop_
_entity.id
_entity.type
_entity.pdbx_description
1 polymer ?
#
loop_
_entity_poly.entity_id
_entity_poly.type
_entity_poly.pdbx_seq_one_letter_code
_entity_poly.pdbx_strand_id
1 'polypeptide(L)'
;MDEAETRRGGAGEVPVAGEVREVREVRDTRALVRATALRLFRERGYAATTMRLVAQEAGVATGNAYYHFASKDHLVQELYLDVTQDHARRSAAVLAAGGDLPTLLRGVLHAGLDAFAGYHAFGTEFVTVAIRPTSAASPFSTASRGARATSEEVFRQVVDRAAPAVPRHLRADLPELLWLAQLGVTLFWVHDGSPGQRRTRALVDGAAPLVGRLVSLARLPVARRVTDDLLRLVREAMRVDDDVERRHDTSGPVAPEVRSAVGDAGEGA
;
A
#
# COMPACT_ATOMS: atom_id res chain seq x y z
N MET A 1 -55.01 1.08 -27.01
CA MET A 1 -53.69 1.32 -27.63
C MET A 1 -53.60 2.81 -27.86
N ASP A 2 -52.83 3.59 -27.11
CA ASP A 2 -51.66 3.25 -26.31
C ASP A 2 -51.42 4.31 -25.23
N GLU A 3 -50.75 3.89 -24.16
CA GLU A 3 -50.62 4.53 -22.85
C GLU A 3 -49.73 5.79 -22.87
N ALA A 4 -50.21 6.88 -22.26
CA ALA A 4 -49.39 8.05 -21.95
C ALA A 4 -49.02 8.04 -20.46
N GLU A 5 -47.92 7.36 -20.15
CA GLU A 5 -47.39 7.25 -18.79
C GLU A 5 -46.51 8.47 -18.43
N THR A 6 -47.09 9.34 -17.62
CA THR A 6 -46.50 10.13 -16.53
C THR A 6 -44.97 10.15 -16.41
N ARG A 7 -44.33 11.21 -16.91
CA ARG A 7 -43.04 11.68 -16.37
C ARG A 7 -43.29 12.52 -15.12
N ARG A 8 -43.09 11.95 -13.93
CA ARG A 8 -42.92 12.69 -12.67
C ARG A 8 -41.51 12.49 -12.11
N GLY A 9 -40.81 13.62 -11.97
CA GLY A 9 -39.81 13.99 -10.97
C GLY A 9 -38.88 12.93 -10.39
N GLY A 10 -37.62 12.93 -10.85
CA GLY A 10 -36.48 12.54 -10.03
C GLY A 10 -36.05 13.73 -9.17
N ALA A 11 -36.72 13.92 -8.04
CA ALA A 11 -36.26 14.85 -7.00
C ALA A 11 -35.00 14.27 -6.34
N GLY A 12 -33.97 15.10 -6.15
CA GLY A 12 -32.82 14.73 -5.33
C GLY A 12 -33.27 14.45 -3.91
N GLU A 13 -33.12 13.20 -3.48
CA GLU A 13 -33.28 12.82 -2.06
C GLU A 13 -32.28 13.61 -1.22
N VAL A 14 -32.81 14.52 -0.42
CA VAL A 14 -32.06 15.16 0.67
C VAL A 14 -31.93 14.11 1.78
N PRO A 15 -30.71 13.73 2.19
CA PRO A 15 -30.52 12.67 3.18
C PRO A 15 -31.21 13.02 4.48
N VAL A 16 -31.96 12.07 5.04
CA VAL A 16 -32.78 12.26 6.24
C VAL A 16 -31.83 12.49 7.43
N ALA A 17 -32.15 13.40 8.34
CA ALA A 17 -31.25 13.82 9.45
C ALA A 17 -30.70 12.65 10.31
N GLY A 18 -31.37 11.49 10.32
CA GLY A 18 -30.88 10.26 10.93
C GLY A 18 -29.69 9.65 10.19
N GLU A 19 -29.73 9.56 8.86
CA GLU A 19 -28.64 9.03 8.03
C GLU A 19 -27.39 9.92 8.12
N VAL A 20 -27.57 11.24 8.16
CA VAL A 20 -26.45 12.19 8.30
C VAL A 20 -25.73 12.04 9.64
N ARG A 21 -26.48 11.79 10.73
CA ARG A 21 -25.92 11.57 12.06
C ARG A 21 -25.20 10.22 12.16
N GLU A 22 -25.81 9.16 11.64
CA GLU A 22 -25.23 7.81 11.63
C GLU A 22 -23.95 7.75 10.79
N VAL A 23 -23.95 8.30 9.58
CA VAL A 23 -22.75 8.38 8.72
C VAL A 23 -21.64 9.18 9.39
N ARG A 24 -21.97 10.24 10.13
CA ARG A 24 -20.97 11.04 10.88
C ARG A 24 -20.38 10.24 12.04
N GLU A 25 -21.21 9.56 12.83
CA GLU A 25 -20.80 8.74 13.98
C GLU A 25 -19.92 7.54 13.54
N VAL A 26 -20.30 6.88 12.44
CA VAL A 26 -19.54 5.79 11.79
C VAL A 26 -18.20 6.29 11.27
N ARG A 27 -18.16 7.49 10.63
CA ARG A 27 -16.90 8.10 10.16
C ARG A 27 -15.98 8.49 11.31
N ASP A 28 -16.54 9.02 12.39
CA ASP A 28 -15.78 9.42 13.58
C ASP A 28 -15.17 8.20 14.28
N THR A 29 -15.96 7.13 14.43
CA THR A 29 -15.50 5.85 14.99
C THR A 29 -14.39 5.23 14.15
N ARG A 30 -14.54 5.17 12.82
CA ARG A 30 -13.50 4.67 11.92
C ARG A 30 -12.20 5.46 12.07
N ALA A 31 -12.29 6.79 12.10
CA ALA A 31 -11.13 7.66 12.25
C ALA A 31 -10.43 7.46 13.60
N LEU A 32 -11.20 7.30 14.68
CA LEU A 32 -10.69 7.04 16.02
C LEU A 32 -9.94 5.70 16.11
N VAL A 33 -10.51 4.63 15.56
CA VAL A 33 -9.87 3.30 15.49
C VAL A 33 -8.58 3.37 14.68
N ARG A 34 -8.60 4.04 13.51
CA ARG A 34 -7.41 4.25 12.68
C ARG A 34 -6.31 4.99 13.45
N ALA A 35 -6.63 6.15 14.03
CA ALA A 35 -5.65 6.98 14.74
C ALA A 35 -5.04 6.22 15.93
N THR A 36 -5.86 5.48 16.67
CA THR A 36 -5.42 4.64 17.79
C THR A 36 -4.50 3.51 17.33
N ALA A 37 -4.84 2.83 16.23
CA ALA A 37 -4.00 1.77 15.67
C ALA A 37 -2.62 2.30 15.23
N LEU A 38 -2.56 3.41 14.50
CA LEU A 38 -1.30 4.02 14.06
C LEU A 38 -0.41 4.42 15.25
N ARG A 39 -1.02 5.01 16.29
CA ARG A 39 -0.32 5.32 17.54
C ARG A 39 0.26 4.06 18.19
N LEU A 40 -0.55 3.00 18.33
CA LEU A 40 -0.10 1.74 18.94
C LEU A 40 0.97 1.03 18.10
N PHE A 41 0.88 1.06 16.77
CA PHE A 41 1.93 0.52 15.90
C PHE A 41 3.26 1.24 16.11
N ARG A 42 3.24 2.56 16.27
CA ARG A 42 4.44 3.36 16.58
C ARG A 42 5.01 3.06 17.96
N GLU A 43 4.16 2.94 18.97
CA GLU A 43 4.57 2.79 20.38
C GLU A 43 4.94 1.35 20.76
N ARG A 44 4.23 0.36 20.22
CA ARG A 44 4.31 -1.05 20.65
C ARG A 44 4.74 -2.00 19.53
N GLY A 45 4.82 -1.55 18.28
CA GLY A 45 5.14 -2.39 17.14
C GLY A 45 3.97 -3.24 16.66
N TYR A 46 4.24 -4.08 15.66
CA TYR A 46 3.20 -4.85 14.97
C TYR A 46 2.68 -6.03 15.78
N ALA A 47 3.56 -6.82 16.43
CA ALA A 47 3.12 -8.05 17.11
C ALA A 47 2.27 -7.74 18.36
N ALA A 48 2.66 -6.73 19.14
CA ALA A 48 1.96 -6.37 20.39
C ALA A 48 0.63 -5.61 20.17
N THR A 49 0.37 -5.13 18.95
CA THR A 49 -0.87 -4.40 18.63
C THR A 49 -1.94 -5.38 18.12
N THR A 50 -2.96 -5.67 18.93
CA THR A 50 -4.09 -6.54 18.56
C THR A 50 -5.35 -5.73 18.27
N MET A 51 -6.28 -6.27 17.47
CA MET A 51 -7.58 -5.61 17.23
C MET A 51 -8.33 -5.31 18.53
N ARG A 52 -8.28 -6.23 19.50
CA ARG A 52 -8.89 -6.03 20.83
C ARG A 52 -8.24 -4.88 21.59
N LEU A 53 -6.90 -4.79 21.57
CA LEU A 53 -6.18 -3.69 22.21
C LEU A 53 -6.52 -2.35 21.54
N VAL A 54 -6.57 -2.30 20.21
CA VAL A 54 -6.96 -1.09 19.47
C VAL A 54 -8.37 -0.65 19.86
N ALA A 55 -9.33 -1.58 19.90
CA ALA A 55 -10.71 -1.26 20.29
C ALA A 55 -10.80 -0.73 21.73
N GLN A 56 -10.11 -1.39 22.66
CA GLN A 56 -10.04 -0.99 24.06
C GLN A 56 -9.47 0.42 24.22
N GLU A 57 -8.34 0.71 23.58
CA GLU A 57 -7.65 2.00 23.64
C GLU A 57 -8.42 3.11 22.91
N ALA A 58 -9.21 2.75 21.90
CA ALA A 58 -10.10 3.66 21.19
C ALA A 58 -11.43 3.90 21.96
N GLY A 59 -11.70 3.14 23.03
CA GLY A 59 -12.95 3.25 23.78
C GLY A 59 -14.18 2.74 23.02
N VAL A 60 -14.00 1.81 22.08
CA VAL A 60 -15.08 1.24 21.26
C VAL A 60 -15.23 -0.26 21.50
N ALA A 61 -16.43 -0.79 21.25
CA ALA A 61 -16.64 -2.23 21.27
C ALA A 61 -15.79 -2.93 20.19
N THR A 62 -15.20 -4.09 20.52
CA THR A 62 -14.37 -4.86 19.57
C THR A 62 -15.11 -5.18 18.27
N GLY A 63 -16.40 -5.54 18.33
CA GLY A 63 -17.23 -5.78 17.15
C GLY A 63 -17.37 -4.55 16.25
N ASN A 64 -17.46 -3.36 16.82
CA ASN A 64 -17.51 -2.10 16.08
C ASN A 64 -16.16 -1.81 15.38
N ALA A 65 -15.04 -2.11 16.04
CA ALA A 65 -13.72 -2.04 15.40
C ALA A 65 -13.59 -3.00 14.21
N TYR A 66 -14.06 -4.25 14.34
CA TYR A 66 -14.07 -5.22 13.24
C TYR A 66 -15.02 -4.86 12.10
N TYR A 67 -16.14 -4.18 12.40
CA TYR A 67 -17.05 -3.65 11.38
C TYR A 67 -16.33 -2.66 10.44
N HIS A 68 -15.43 -1.83 10.98
CA HIS A 68 -14.65 -0.90 10.17
C HIS A 68 -13.38 -1.51 9.57
N PHE A 69 -12.71 -2.42 10.28
CA PHE A 69 -11.45 -3.01 9.86
C PHE A 69 -11.50 -4.52 10.09
N ALA A 70 -11.68 -5.27 9.00
CA ALA A 70 -11.84 -6.72 9.05
C ALA A 70 -10.64 -7.45 9.67
N SER A 71 -9.45 -6.87 9.60
CA SER A 71 -8.25 -7.45 10.19
C SER A 71 -7.19 -6.40 10.55
N LYS A 72 -6.18 -6.83 11.30
CA LYS A 72 -4.98 -6.02 11.58
C LYS A 72 -4.26 -5.62 10.29
N ASP A 73 -4.23 -6.48 9.27
CA ASP A 73 -3.64 -6.19 7.96
C ASP A 73 -4.36 -5.01 7.27
N HIS A 74 -5.68 -4.86 7.46
CA HIS A 74 -6.40 -3.68 6.94
C HIS A 74 -6.00 -2.38 7.66
N LEU A 75 -5.65 -2.44 8.94
CA LEU A 75 -5.07 -1.28 9.64
C LEU A 75 -3.66 -0.97 9.15
N VAL A 76 -2.90 -1.96 8.70
CA VAL A 76 -1.59 -1.73 8.05
C VAL A 76 -1.75 -1.00 6.72
N GLN A 77 -2.83 -1.24 5.98
CA GLN A 77 -3.10 -0.47 4.76
C GLN A 77 -3.28 1.02 5.04
N GLU A 78 -3.96 1.36 6.15
CA GLU A 78 -4.06 2.74 6.60
C GLU A 78 -2.69 3.34 6.99
N LEU A 79 -1.79 2.53 7.56
CA LEU A 79 -0.41 2.93 7.85
C LEU A 79 0.37 3.20 6.56
N TYR A 80 0.28 2.33 5.56
CA TYR A 80 0.92 2.55 4.27
C TYR A 80 0.41 3.83 3.61
N LEU A 81 -0.90 4.07 3.60
CA LEU A 81 -1.45 5.32 3.09
C LEU A 81 -0.94 6.53 3.87
N ASP A 82 -0.91 6.46 5.20
CA ASP A 82 -0.42 7.54 6.07
C ASP A 82 1.02 7.92 5.72
N VAL A 83 1.90 6.93 5.65
CA VAL A 83 3.32 7.17 5.44
C VAL A 83 3.62 7.58 4.00
N THR A 84 2.96 6.98 3.01
CA THR A 84 3.18 7.36 1.59
C THR A 84 2.67 8.77 1.30
N GLN A 85 1.56 9.19 1.93
CA GLN A 85 1.11 10.58 1.88
C GLN A 85 2.08 11.53 2.59
N ASP A 86 2.63 11.14 3.75
CA ASP A 86 3.63 11.96 4.45
C ASP A 86 4.93 12.08 3.65
N HIS A 87 5.37 10.99 3.01
CA HIS A 87 6.49 10.97 2.08
C HIS A 87 6.26 11.93 0.91
N ALA A 88 5.08 11.89 0.29
CA ALA A 88 4.72 12.80 -0.80
C ALA A 88 4.74 14.28 -0.33
N ARG A 89 4.15 14.58 0.84
CA ARG A 89 4.17 15.93 1.42
C ARG A 89 5.59 16.43 1.67
N ARG A 90 6.46 15.62 2.30
CA ARG A 90 7.87 15.97 2.58
C ARG A 90 8.68 16.13 1.29
N SER A 91 8.37 15.34 0.27
CA SER A 91 9.05 15.39 -1.03
C SER A 91 8.70 16.63 -1.85
N ALA A 92 7.56 17.29 -1.57
CA ALA A 92 7.09 18.42 -2.36
C ALA A 92 8.13 19.56 -2.47
N ALA A 93 8.81 19.90 -1.36
CA ALA A 93 9.82 20.96 -1.35
C ALA A 93 11.07 20.59 -2.17
N VAL A 94 11.54 19.33 -2.03
CA VAL A 94 12.67 18.80 -2.82
C VAL A 94 12.35 18.84 -4.31
N LEU A 95 11.16 18.37 -4.67
CA LEU A 95 10.71 18.31 -6.06
C LEU A 95 10.47 19.70 -6.68
N ALA A 96 10.02 20.67 -5.89
CA ALA A 96 9.82 22.05 -6.33
C ALA A 96 11.15 22.79 -6.56
N ALA A 97 12.18 22.49 -5.77
CA ALA A 97 13.51 23.08 -5.96
C ALA A 97 14.16 22.68 -7.30
N GLY A 98 13.79 21.51 -7.83
CA GLY A 98 14.38 20.97 -9.05
C GLY A 98 15.83 20.51 -8.85
N GLY A 99 16.40 19.90 -9.88
CA GLY A 99 17.79 19.41 -9.85
C GLY A 99 18.02 18.26 -10.81
N ASP A 100 19.22 17.69 -10.74
CA ASP A 100 19.53 16.46 -11.44
C ASP A 100 18.88 15.24 -10.77
N LEU A 101 18.85 14.13 -11.51
CA LEU A 101 18.22 12.90 -11.04
C LEU A 101 18.80 12.42 -9.69
N PRO A 102 20.14 12.38 -9.47
CA PRO A 102 20.70 12.04 -8.17
C PRO A 102 20.22 12.94 -7.03
N THR A 103 20.20 14.26 -7.23
CA THR A 103 19.83 15.22 -6.19
C THR A 103 18.38 15.04 -5.77
N LEU A 104 17.48 14.96 -6.75
CA LEU A 104 16.06 14.74 -6.50
C LEU A 104 15.82 13.38 -5.83
N LEU A 105 16.41 12.31 -6.37
CA LEU A 105 16.26 10.96 -5.84
C LEU A 105 16.73 10.85 -4.39
N ARG A 106 17.92 11.38 -4.09
CA ARG A 106 18.47 11.41 -2.72
C ARG A 106 17.54 12.15 -1.76
N GLY A 107 17.06 13.32 -2.17
CA GLY A 107 16.17 14.14 -1.35
C GLY A 107 14.84 13.44 -1.06
N VAL A 108 14.19 12.84 -2.07
CA VAL A 108 12.92 12.12 -1.84
C VAL A 108 13.12 10.84 -1.04
N LEU A 109 14.24 10.13 -1.19
CA LEU A 109 14.53 8.94 -0.39
C LEU A 109 14.73 9.31 1.09
N HIS A 110 15.45 10.39 1.39
CA HIS A 110 15.53 10.89 2.78
C HIS A 110 14.18 11.33 3.32
N ALA A 111 13.37 12.04 2.51
CA ALA A 111 12.01 12.40 2.90
C ALA A 111 11.16 11.16 3.23
N GLY A 112 11.35 10.07 2.50
CA GLY A 112 10.74 8.77 2.80
C GLY A 112 11.23 8.19 4.12
N LEU A 113 12.55 8.13 4.34
CA LEU A 113 13.12 7.65 5.61
C LEU A 113 12.61 8.46 6.81
N ASP A 114 12.43 9.77 6.67
CA ASP A 114 11.89 10.63 7.71
C ASP A 114 10.39 10.38 7.97
N ALA A 115 9.63 10.01 6.94
CA ALA A 115 8.22 9.64 7.08
C ALA A 115 8.04 8.29 7.82
N PHE A 116 8.94 7.33 7.61
CA PHE A 116 8.92 6.04 8.31
C PHE A 116 9.63 6.07 9.67
N ALA A 117 10.37 7.12 10.03
CA ALA A 117 11.27 7.16 11.18
C ALA A 117 10.62 6.69 12.50
N GLY A 118 9.36 7.08 12.74
CA GLY A 118 8.61 6.66 13.94
C GLY A 118 8.29 5.17 13.99
N TYR A 119 8.28 4.47 12.86
CA TYR A 119 7.85 3.08 12.72
C TYR A 119 9.02 2.09 12.65
N HIS A 120 10.24 2.48 13.08
CA HIS A 120 11.40 1.58 13.02
C HIS A 120 11.20 0.31 13.85
N ALA A 121 10.69 0.45 15.09
CA ALA A 121 10.36 -0.69 15.95
C ALA A 121 9.25 -1.57 15.37
N PHE A 122 8.32 -0.99 14.61
CA PHE A 122 7.27 -1.72 13.91
C PHE A 122 7.85 -2.58 12.77
N GLY A 123 8.82 -2.05 12.03
CA GLY A 123 9.35 -2.66 10.82
C GLY A 123 9.99 -4.04 11.04
N THR A 124 10.75 -4.24 12.11
CA THR A 124 11.54 -5.47 12.33
C THR A 124 10.68 -6.72 12.42
N GLU A 125 9.59 -6.68 13.18
CA GLU A 125 8.66 -7.81 13.29
C GLU A 125 7.77 -7.92 12.05
N PHE A 126 7.37 -6.77 11.50
CA PHE A 126 6.43 -6.69 10.40
C PHE A 126 6.99 -7.21 9.07
N VAL A 127 8.30 -7.14 8.82
CA VAL A 127 8.91 -7.65 7.59
C VAL A 127 8.52 -9.10 7.30
N THR A 128 8.45 -9.97 8.33
CA THR A 128 8.09 -11.38 8.16
C THR A 128 6.66 -11.61 7.67
N VAL A 129 5.77 -10.63 7.88
CA VAL A 129 4.38 -10.64 7.43
C VAL A 129 4.30 -10.03 6.04
N ALA A 130 4.98 -8.91 5.83
CA ALA A 130 5.01 -8.19 4.56
C ALA A 130 5.58 -9.02 3.39
N ILE A 131 6.51 -9.93 3.65
CA ILE A 131 7.10 -10.79 2.60
C ILE A 131 6.24 -12.01 2.23
N ARG A 132 5.15 -12.28 2.96
CA ARG A 132 4.29 -13.43 2.65
C ARG A 132 3.44 -13.09 1.42
N PRO A 133 3.50 -13.90 0.34
CA PRO A 133 2.74 -13.60 -0.89
C PRO A 133 1.23 -13.48 -0.69
N THR A 134 0.69 -14.22 0.27
CA THR A 134 -0.75 -14.26 0.58
C THR A 134 -1.20 -13.20 1.60
N SER A 135 -0.29 -12.42 2.18
CA SER A 135 -0.68 -11.40 3.17
C SER A 135 -1.24 -10.17 2.47
N ALA A 136 -2.41 -9.71 2.93
CA ALA A 136 -2.94 -8.43 2.52
C ALA A 136 -1.99 -7.27 2.87
N ALA A 137 -1.14 -7.41 3.88
CA ALA A 137 -0.13 -6.45 4.27
C ALA A 137 1.13 -6.46 3.37
N SER A 138 1.25 -7.39 2.42
CA SER A 138 2.35 -7.36 1.45
C SER A 138 2.31 -6.08 0.61
N PRO A 139 3.44 -5.38 0.40
CA PRO A 139 3.50 -4.23 -0.51
C PRO A 139 3.11 -4.56 -1.96
N PHE A 140 3.14 -5.84 -2.34
CA PHE A 140 2.75 -6.34 -3.65
C PHE A 140 1.28 -6.79 -3.73
N SER A 141 0.55 -6.79 -2.60
CA SER A 141 -0.84 -7.22 -2.57
C SER A 141 -1.76 -6.24 -3.33
N THR A 142 -2.92 -6.75 -3.74
CA THR A 142 -3.99 -5.95 -4.33
C THR A 142 -4.50 -4.86 -3.39
N ALA A 143 -4.50 -5.11 -2.08
CA ALA A 143 -4.87 -4.14 -1.05
C ALA A 143 -3.88 -2.96 -0.96
N SER A 144 -2.59 -3.20 -1.21
CA SER A 144 -1.53 -2.18 -1.15
C SER A 144 -1.44 -1.28 -2.38
N ARG A 145 -2.24 -1.53 -3.43
CA ARG A 145 -2.18 -0.78 -4.71
C ARG A 145 -2.29 0.73 -4.54
N GLY A 146 -3.17 1.21 -3.67
CA GLY A 146 -3.35 2.66 -3.45
C GLY A 146 -2.11 3.33 -2.85
N ALA A 147 -1.50 2.70 -1.85
CA ALA A 147 -0.27 3.20 -1.24
C ALA A 147 0.93 3.07 -2.21
N ARG A 148 1.01 1.96 -2.95
CA ARG A 148 2.03 1.77 -3.99
C ARG A 148 1.96 2.87 -5.05
N ALA A 149 0.77 3.14 -5.59
CA ALA A 149 0.56 4.20 -6.58
C ALA A 149 0.97 5.58 -6.05
N THR A 150 0.71 5.86 -4.77
CA THR A 150 1.13 7.11 -4.13
C THR A 150 2.66 7.23 -4.06
N SER A 151 3.37 6.15 -3.75
CA SER A 151 4.84 6.13 -3.76
C SER A 151 5.43 6.21 -5.15
N GLU A 152 4.90 5.45 -6.11
CA GLU A 152 5.34 5.48 -7.52
C GLU A 152 5.16 6.87 -8.12
N GLU A 153 4.10 7.59 -7.74
CA GLU A 153 3.85 8.96 -8.16
C GLU A 153 4.96 9.93 -7.70
N VAL A 154 5.51 9.77 -6.49
CA VAL A 154 6.67 10.55 -6.04
C VAL A 154 7.88 10.30 -6.95
N PHE A 155 8.14 9.05 -7.31
CA PHE A 155 9.26 8.72 -8.21
C PHE A 155 9.02 9.15 -9.65
N ARG A 156 7.79 9.09 -10.13
CA ARG A 156 7.42 9.65 -11.43
C ARG A 156 7.74 11.14 -11.48
N GLN A 157 7.40 11.89 -10.42
CA GLN A 157 7.75 13.30 -10.31
C GLN A 157 9.26 13.55 -10.29
N VAL A 158 10.06 12.67 -9.67
CA VAL A 158 11.54 12.74 -9.75
C VAL A 158 12.01 12.60 -11.20
N VAL A 159 11.50 11.60 -11.92
CA VAL A 159 11.88 11.30 -13.31
C VAL A 159 11.47 12.43 -14.27
N ASP A 160 10.28 12.99 -14.08
CA ASP A 160 9.72 14.04 -14.94
C ASP A 160 10.40 15.39 -14.73
N ARG A 161 10.80 15.71 -13.49
CA ARG A 161 11.41 17.02 -13.15
C ARG A 161 12.94 17.05 -13.24
N ALA A 162 13.60 15.90 -13.33
CA ALA A 162 15.06 15.83 -13.39
C ALA A 162 15.64 16.55 -14.61
N ALA A 163 16.70 17.34 -14.39
CA ALA A 163 17.46 18.03 -15.43
C ALA A 163 18.95 17.61 -15.37
N PRO A 164 19.56 17.12 -16.48
CA PRO A 164 18.98 16.93 -17.80
C PRO A 164 17.94 15.80 -17.84
N ALA A 165 16.98 15.94 -18.75
CA ALA A 165 15.80 15.09 -18.80
C ALA A 165 16.14 13.60 -19.01
N VAL A 166 15.55 12.71 -18.21
CA VAL A 166 15.73 11.25 -18.28
C VAL A 166 15.45 10.71 -19.69
N PRO A 167 16.21 9.72 -20.21
CA PRO A 167 15.95 9.15 -21.54
C PRO A 167 14.52 8.63 -21.69
N ARG A 168 13.86 8.95 -22.82
CA ARG A 168 12.44 8.61 -23.08
C ARG A 168 12.11 7.13 -22.86
N HIS A 169 13.00 6.22 -23.27
CA HIS A 169 12.80 4.78 -23.16
C HIS A 169 12.81 4.26 -21.71
N LEU A 170 13.31 5.05 -20.74
CA LEU A 170 13.31 4.68 -19.32
C LEU A 170 12.15 5.28 -18.54
N ARG A 171 11.49 6.33 -19.06
CA ARG A 171 10.55 7.13 -18.26
C ARG A 171 9.35 6.35 -17.77
N ALA A 172 8.91 5.35 -18.53
CA ALA A 172 7.74 4.54 -18.17
C ALA A 172 8.07 3.58 -17.03
N ASP A 173 9.24 2.93 -17.06
CA ASP A 173 9.57 1.83 -16.14
C ASP A 173 10.40 2.30 -14.92
N LEU A 174 11.12 3.42 -15.04
CA LEU A 174 12.01 3.89 -13.98
C LEU A 174 11.29 4.19 -12.65
N PRO A 175 10.06 4.75 -12.60
CA PRO A 175 9.36 4.96 -11.33
C PRO A 175 9.12 3.66 -10.55
N GLU A 176 8.69 2.59 -11.23
CA GLU A 176 8.47 1.27 -10.63
C GLU A 176 9.80 0.67 -10.14
N LEU A 177 10.86 0.76 -10.94
CA LEU A 177 12.20 0.30 -10.54
C LEU A 177 12.74 1.05 -9.32
N LEU A 178 12.51 2.37 -9.23
CA LEU A 178 12.90 3.17 -8.08
C LEU A 178 12.08 2.82 -6.83
N TRP A 179 10.79 2.51 -7.00
CA TRP A 179 9.96 2.00 -5.92
C TRP A 179 10.44 0.63 -5.41
N LEU A 180 10.81 -0.29 -6.31
CA LEU A 180 11.44 -1.57 -5.93
C LEU A 180 12.77 -1.36 -5.20
N ALA A 181 13.60 -0.42 -5.68
CA ALA A 181 14.84 -0.05 -5.00
C ALA A 181 14.56 0.53 -3.60
N GLN A 182 13.50 1.33 -3.43
CA GLN A 182 13.06 1.82 -2.13
C GLN A 182 12.66 0.67 -1.20
N LEU A 183 12.01 -0.40 -1.68
CA LEU A 183 11.74 -1.57 -0.83
C LEU A 183 13.02 -2.21 -0.30
N GLY A 184 14.06 -2.31 -1.14
CA GLY A 184 15.38 -2.77 -0.70
C GLY A 184 16.01 -1.88 0.36
N VAL A 185 15.92 -0.55 0.19
CA VAL A 185 16.37 0.43 1.19
C VAL A 185 15.58 0.29 2.49
N THR A 186 14.26 0.16 2.42
CA THR A 186 13.39 -0.04 3.59
C THR A 186 13.72 -1.34 4.32
N LEU A 187 13.98 -2.42 3.60
CA LEU A 187 14.40 -3.68 4.20
C LEU A 187 15.73 -3.52 4.95
N PHE A 188 16.71 -2.84 4.37
CA PHE A 188 17.97 -2.55 5.06
C PHE A 188 17.75 -1.62 6.26
N TRP A 189 16.91 -0.59 6.13
CA TRP A 189 16.54 0.34 7.18
C TRP A 189 15.97 -0.36 8.41
N VAL A 190 15.11 -1.36 8.21
CA VAL A 190 14.54 -2.16 9.30
C VAL A 190 15.61 -2.88 10.15
N HIS A 191 16.76 -3.20 9.56
CA HIS A 191 17.88 -3.86 10.24
C HIS A 191 18.95 -2.88 10.73
N ASP A 192 18.83 -1.59 10.41
CA ASP A 192 19.85 -0.59 10.74
C ASP A 192 19.69 -0.06 12.18
N GLY A 193 20.30 -0.76 13.14
CA GLY A 193 20.36 -0.32 14.53
C GLY A 193 21.27 0.89 14.80
N SER A 194 21.87 1.53 13.79
CA SER A 194 22.72 2.71 14.03
C SER A 194 21.89 3.93 14.46
N PRO A 195 22.42 4.84 15.31
CA PRO A 195 21.61 5.96 15.81
C PRO A 195 21.14 6.88 14.69
N GLY A 196 19.83 7.04 14.54
CA GLY A 196 19.22 7.81 13.43
C GLY A 196 19.32 7.13 12.06
N GLN A 197 19.58 5.81 12.03
CA GLN A 197 19.72 4.99 10.82
C GLN A 197 20.75 5.57 9.84
N ARG A 198 21.90 5.98 10.38
CA ARG A 198 22.98 6.60 9.60
C ARG A 198 23.53 5.70 8.50
N ARG A 199 23.54 4.38 8.67
CA ARG A 199 24.02 3.45 7.63
C ARG A 199 23.06 3.43 6.44
N THR A 200 21.76 3.45 6.70
CA THR A 200 20.72 3.54 5.66
C THR A 200 20.80 4.87 4.93
N ARG A 201 20.97 5.97 5.67
CA ARG A 201 21.15 7.29 5.07
C ARG A 201 22.41 7.33 4.17
N ALA A 202 23.52 6.76 4.64
CA ALA A 202 24.73 6.62 3.83
C ALA A 202 24.53 5.72 2.59
N LEU A 203 23.72 4.66 2.68
CA LEU A 203 23.33 3.85 1.53
C LEU A 203 22.56 4.69 0.50
N VAL A 204 21.60 5.50 0.93
CA VAL A 204 20.86 6.43 0.06
C VAL A 204 21.80 7.44 -0.59
N ASP A 205 22.68 8.07 0.18
CA ASP A 205 23.68 9.04 -0.29
C ASP A 205 24.63 8.44 -1.34
N GLY A 206 25.02 7.17 -1.17
CA GLY A 206 25.88 6.44 -2.12
C GLY A 206 25.15 5.90 -3.35
N ALA A 207 23.90 5.46 -3.20
CA ALA A 207 23.12 4.84 -4.26
C ALA A 207 22.59 5.85 -5.29
N ALA A 208 22.13 7.03 -4.86
CA ALA A 208 21.55 8.01 -5.77
C ALA A 208 22.50 8.46 -6.91
N PRO A 209 23.79 8.75 -6.64
CA PRO A 209 24.77 9.03 -7.70
C PRO A 209 25.05 7.85 -8.63
N LEU A 210 24.96 6.61 -8.13
CA LEU A 210 25.10 5.41 -8.98
C LEU A 210 23.93 5.30 -9.96
N VAL A 211 22.70 5.50 -9.48
CA VAL A 211 21.50 5.51 -10.34
C VAL A 211 21.62 6.58 -11.43
N GLY A 212 22.05 7.80 -11.08
CA GLY A 212 22.25 8.85 -12.09
C GLY A 212 23.29 8.49 -13.15
N ARG A 213 24.39 7.84 -12.75
CA ARG A 213 25.41 7.35 -13.69
C ARG A 213 24.86 6.26 -14.61
N LEU A 214 24.12 5.29 -14.07
CA LEU A 214 23.48 4.23 -14.86
C LEU A 214 22.49 4.81 -15.88
N VAL A 215 21.64 5.75 -15.46
CA VAL A 215 20.69 6.45 -16.36
C VAL A 215 21.43 7.27 -17.42
N SER A 216 22.56 7.87 -17.08
CA SER A 216 23.39 8.59 -18.04
C SER A 216 24.04 7.66 -19.07
N LEU A 217 24.53 6.50 -18.64
CA LEU A 217 25.08 5.47 -19.54
C LEU A 217 24.03 4.91 -20.50
N ALA A 218 22.78 4.76 -20.05
CA ALA A 218 21.67 4.32 -20.91
C ALA A 218 21.35 5.27 -22.09
N ARG A 219 21.93 6.48 -22.12
CA ARG A 219 21.89 7.37 -23.30
C ARG A 219 22.75 6.85 -24.46
N LEU A 220 23.76 6.03 -24.17
CA LEU A 220 24.67 5.50 -25.18
C LEU A 220 23.98 4.40 -26.00
N PRO A 221 24.15 4.36 -27.33
CA PRO A 221 23.45 3.39 -28.20
C PRO A 221 23.65 1.92 -27.81
N VAL A 222 24.86 1.57 -27.35
CA VAL A 222 25.21 0.20 -26.93
C VAL A 222 24.48 -0.21 -25.64
N ALA A 223 24.40 0.70 -24.66
CA ALA A 223 23.75 0.44 -23.39
C ALA A 223 22.22 0.43 -23.51
N ARG A 224 21.67 1.19 -24.46
CA ARG A 224 20.23 1.24 -24.71
C ARG A 224 19.65 -0.13 -25.03
N ARG A 225 20.27 -0.93 -25.91
CA ARG A 225 19.77 -2.28 -26.25
C ARG A 225 19.69 -3.18 -25.02
N VAL A 226 20.75 -3.19 -24.22
CA VAL A 226 20.81 -3.96 -22.97
C VAL A 226 19.73 -3.50 -22.00
N THR A 227 19.52 -2.19 -21.90
CA THR A 227 18.51 -1.63 -20.99
C THR A 227 17.10 -1.96 -21.45
N ASP A 228 16.81 -1.89 -22.76
CA ASP A 228 15.51 -2.24 -23.33
C ASP A 228 15.18 -3.73 -23.10
N ASP A 229 16.17 -4.63 -23.22
CA ASP A 229 16.01 -6.06 -22.93
C ASP A 229 15.80 -6.33 -21.44
N LEU A 230 16.55 -5.64 -20.56
CA LEU A 230 16.36 -5.73 -19.11
C LEU A 230 14.96 -5.23 -18.70
N LEU A 231 14.51 -4.10 -19.25
CA LEU A 231 13.18 -3.57 -18.98
C LEU A 231 12.07 -4.49 -19.50
N ARG A 232 12.30 -5.22 -20.60
CA ARG A 232 11.37 -6.25 -21.07
C ARG A 232 11.28 -7.39 -20.06
N LEU A 233 12.42 -7.89 -19.60
CA LEU A 233 12.49 -8.98 -18.61
C LEU A 233 11.83 -8.58 -17.28
N VAL A 234 12.10 -7.37 -16.78
CA VAL A 234 11.47 -6.87 -15.55
C VAL A 234 9.96 -6.80 -15.72
N ARG A 235 9.46 -6.27 -16.84
CA ARG A 235 8.01 -6.23 -17.13
C ARG A 235 7.39 -7.63 -17.18
N GLU A 236 8.10 -8.62 -17.71
CA GLU A 236 7.64 -10.02 -17.70
C GLU A 236 7.62 -10.61 -16.29
N ALA A 237 8.64 -10.34 -15.48
CA ALA A 237 8.72 -10.83 -14.10
C ALA A 237 7.73 -10.14 -13.14
N MET A 238 7.44 -8.86 -13.37
CA MET A 238 6.56 -8.03 -12.52
C MET A 238 5.07 -8.14 -12.90
N ARG A 239 4.75 -8.74 -14.05
CA ARG A 239 3.40 -9.23 -14.35
C ARG A 239 3.10 -10.43 -13.45
N VAL A 240 2.85 -10.16 -12.17
CA VAL A 240 2.22 -11.15 -11.29
C VAL A 240 0.81 -11.34 -11.83
N ASP A 241 0.54 -12.53 -12.35
CA ASP A 241 -0.71 -12.91 -12.97
C ASP A 241 -1.92 -12.57 -12.07
N ASP A 242 -2.88 -11.84 -12.63
CA ASP A 242 -4.26 -11.73 -12.13
C ASP A 242 -4.98 -13.11 -12.07
N ASP A 243 -4.30 -14.21 -12.39
CA ASP A 243 -4.85 -15.58 -12.47
C ASP A 243 -4.88 -16.32 -11.12
N VAL A 244 -4.10 -15.89 -10.12
CA VAL A 244 -4.14 -16.54 -8.80
C VAL A 244 -5.44 -16.20 -8.05
N GLU A 245 -5.97 -14.99 -8.23
CA GLU A 245 -7.21 -14.55 -7.58
C GLU A 245 -8.46 -15.15 -8.27
N ARG A 246 -8.45 -15.36 -9.59
CA ARG A 246 -9.56 -16.02 -10.31
C ARG A 246 -9.74 -17.51 -9.96
N ARG A 247 -8.69 -18.19 -9.47
CA ARG A 247 -8.79 -19.59 -9.03
C ARG A 247 -9.40 -19.74 -7.63
N HIS A 248 -9.41 -18.68 -6.81
CA HIS A 248 -9.99 -18.72 -5.46
C HIS A 248 -11.46 -18.29 -5.42
N ASP A 249 -11.96 -17.53 -6.39
CA ASP A 249 -13.35 -17.09 -6.46
C ASP A 249 -14.33 -18.19 -6.95
N THR A 250 -13.82 -19.30 -7.52
CA THR A 250 -14.66 -20.44 -7.92
C THR A 250 -14.94 -21.43 -6.79
N SER A 251 -14.39 -21.21 -5.60
CA SER A 251 -14.71 -22.00 -4.39
C SER A 251 -15.80 -21.32 -3.57
N GLY A 252 -16.98 -21.16 -4.18
CA GLY A 252 -18.19 -20.77 -3.45
C GLY A 252 -18.51 -21.76 -2.32
N PRO A 253 -19.25 -21.33 -1.28
CA PRO A 253 -19.54 -22.18 -0.13
C PRO A 253 -20.34 -23.41 -0.58
N VAL A 254 -19.77 -24.60 -0.39
CA VAL A 254 -20.51 -25.86 -0.49
C VAL A 254 -21.54 -25.87 0.64
N ALA A 255 -22.81 -25.68 0.30
CA ALA A 255 -23.91 -25.80 1.24
C ALA A 255 -23.91 -27.23 1.84
N PRO A 256 -24.13 -27.40 3.15
CA PRO A 256 -24.23 -28.72 3.73
C PRO A 256 -25.50 -29.42 3.22
N GLU A 257 -25.34 -30.59 2.59
CA GLU A 257 -26.45 -31.47 2.24
C GLU A 257 -27.18 -31.91 3.52
N VAL A 258 -28.43 -31.47 3.66
CA VAL A 258 -29.35 -31.96 4.67
C VAL A 258 -29.74 -33.39 4.30
N ARG A 259 -29.11 -34.38 4.93
CA ARG A 259 -29.60 -35.76 4.89
C ARG A 259 -30.93 -35.86 5.64
N SER A 260 -32.00 -35.90 4.84
CA SER A 260 -33.36 -36.23 5.27
C SER A 260 -33.38 -37.61 5.93
N ALA A 261 -33.65 -37.66 7.23
CA ALA A 261 -34.00 -38.88 7.94
C ALA A 261 -35.46 -39.25 7.63
N VAL A 262 -35.63 -40.14 6.67
CA VAL A 262 -36.78 -41.06 6.58
C VAL A 262 -36.27 -42.32 7.29
N GLY A 263 -36.74 -42.71 8.47
CA GLY A 263 -38.14 -43.02 8.75
C GLY A 263 -38.38 -44.46 8.33
N ASP A 264 -37.77 -45.43 9.01
CA ASP A 264 -38.20 -46.82 8.90
C ASP A 264 -38.40 -47.41 10.29
N ALA A 265 -39.64 -47.82 10.52
CA ALA A 265 -40.16 -48.35 11.75
C ALA A 265 -40.61 -49.78 11.47
N GLY A 266 -40.04 -50.73 12.21
CA GLY A 266 -40.75 -51.92 12.69
C GLY A 266 -41.02 -53.05 11.68
N GLU A 267 -40.27 -54.13 11.81
CA GLU A 267 -40.66 -55.55 11.70
C GLU A 267 -39.40 -56.34 12.09
N GLY A 268 -39.33 -57.27 13.03
CA GLY A 268 -40.30 -58.17 13.62
C GLY A 268 -39.63 -59.55 13.65
N ALA A 269 -39.37 -60.08 14.87
CA ALA A 269 -39.03 -61.47 15.27
C ALA A 269 -37.80 -61.55 16.20
#